data_AF-A0A2S9FF89-F1
#
_entry.id   AF-A0A2S9FF89-F1
#
_cell.length_a   1.000
_cell.length_b   1.000
_cell.length_c   1.000
_cell.angle_alpha   90.00
_cell.angle_beta   90.00
_cell.angle_gamma   90.00
#
_symmetry.space_group_name_H-M   'P 1'
#
loop_
_entity.id
_entity.type
_entity.pdbx_description
1 polymer ?
#
loop_
_entity_poly.entity_id
_entity_poly.type
_entity_poly.pdbx_seq_one_letter_code
_entity_poly.pdbx_strand_id
1 'polypeptide(L)'
;LLQERSFADLSVSTISERAGVARSGFYFYFDSKYAVLAVIVAEAMAELDKLTHHYAPREQGETPAQFAKRMVGYAALVYSSHDPIMGACNLARNTDAQIREIMDDFQDTVVDKIVGLVKQDSGARPISDDIPALVRTLTAATAMTLSHDSAFVGRGQDPATAVEIVERLWLSALWGGDDVRPHAE
;
A
#
# COMPACT_ATOMS: atom_id res chain seq x y z
N LEU A 1 5.98 -10.98 16.78
CA LEU A 1 7.32 -11.17 16.16
C LEU A 1 7.84 -9.90 15.50
N LEU A 2 7.24 -9.38 14.41
CA LEU A 2 7.74 -8.17 13.74
C LEU A 2 7.60 -6.87 14.55
N GLN A 3 6.71 -6.84 15.53
CA GLN A 3 6.65 -5.78 16.55
C GLN A 3 7.81 -5.85 17.57
N GLU A 4 8.48 -7.00 17.68
CA GLU A 4 9.47 -7.26 18.73
C GLU A 4 10.91 -7.13 18.21
N ARG A 5 11.15 -7.33 16.90
CA ARG A 5 12.48 -7.29 16.29
C ARG A 5 12.40 -7.09 14.77
N SER A 6 13.54 -6.71 14.18
CA SER A 6 13.66 -6.55 12.73
C SER A 6 13.45 -7.88 11.99
N PHE A 7 13.04 -7.81 10.71
CA PHE A 7 12.93 -9.01 9.89
C PHE A 7 14.28 -9.74 9.73
N ALA A 8 15.39 -8.99 9.69
CA ALA A 8 16.74 -9.56 9.61
C ALA A 8 17.03 -10.50 10.79
N ASP A 9 16.63 -10.09 12.00
CA ASP A 9 16.85 -10.85 13.24
C ASP A 9 15.86 -12.01 13.46
N LEU A 10 14.86 -12.16 12.60
CA LEU A 10 13.95 -13.30 12.65
C LEU A 10 14.62 -14.54 12.07
N SER A 11 14.58 -15.63 12.83
CA SER A 11 15.03 -16.95 12.38
C SER A 11 13.83 -17.88 12.17
N VAL A 12 14.01 -18.90 11.32
CA VAL A 12 13.02 -19.98 11.17
C VAL A 12 12.76 -20.69 12.50
N SER A 13 13.76 -20.82 13.37
CA SER A 13 13.59 -21.39 14.72
C SER A 13 12.60 -20.57 15.53
N THR A 14 12.81 -19.25 15.59
CA THR A 14 11.94 -18.31 16.32
C THR A 14 10.50 -18.34 15.80
N ILE A 15 10.32 -18.40 14.46
CA ILE A 15 8.99 -18.51 13.85
C ILE A 15 8.33 -19.84 14.23
N SER A 16 9.07 -20.95 14.10
CA SER A 16 8.57 -22.31 14.39
C SER A 16 8.20 -22.48 15.87
N GLU A 17 9.05 -22.01 16.77
CA GLU A 17 8.83 -21.99 18.22
C GLU A 17 7.56 -21.21 18.58
N ARG A 18 7.39 -20.01 18.00
CA ARG A 18 6.19 -19.20 18.25
C ARG A 18 4.92 -19.85 17.69
N ALA A 19 5.04 -20.55 16.56
CA ALA A 19 3.94 -21.27 15.93
C ALA A 19 3.63 -22.63 16.58
N GLY A 20 4.46 -23.08 17.54
CA GLY A 20 4.28 -24.39 18.19
C GLY A 20 4.55 -25.58 17.28
N VAL A 21 5.35 -25.40 16.22
CA VAL A 21 5.69 -26.45 15.25
C VAL A 21 7.17 -26.78 15.30
N ALA A 22 7.53 -28.02 14.96
CA ALA A 22 8.93 -28.38 14.76
C ALA A 22 9.51 -27.65 13.54
N ARG A 23 10.81 -27.36 13.56
CA ARG A 23 11.52 -26.73 12.43
C ARG A 23 11.40 -27.53 11.13
N SER A 24 11.35 -28.86 11.20
CA SER A 24 11.07 -29.72 10.03
C SER A 24 9.65 -29.52 9.50
N GLY A 25 8.68 -29.28 10.39
CA GLY A 25 7.30 -28.93 10.02
C GLY A 25 7.19 -27.57 9.33
N PHE A 26 8.04 -26.60 9.68
CA PHE A 26 8.11 -25.34 8.94
C PHE A 26 8.50 -25.56 7.48
N TYR A 27 9.59 -26.29 7.24
CA TYR A 27 10.08 -26.54 5.87
C TYR A 27 9.17 -27.45 5.03
N PHE A 28 8.16 -28.06 5.65
CA PHE A 28 7.10 -28.72 4.90
C PHE A 28 6.19 -27.72 4.17
N TYR A 29 6.01 -26.52 4.73
CA TYR A 29 5.14 -25.47 4.16
C TYR A 29 5.90 -24.35 3.47
N PHE A 30 7.08 -24.00 3.97
CA PHE A 30 7.82 -22.82 3.51
C PHE A 30 9.31 -23.11 3.34
N ASP A 31 9.84 -22.78 2.17
CA ASP A 31 11.28 -22.93 1.89
C ASP A 31 12.14 -21.92 2.66
N SER A 32 11.56 -20.79 3.06
CA SER A 32 12.27 -19.74 3.80
C SER A 32 11.32 -18.85 4.61
N LYS A 33 11.88 -18.03 5.51
CA LYS A 33 11.11 -16.95 6.17
C LYS A 33 10.58 -15.90 5.18
N TYR A 34 11.22 -15.75 4.02
CA TYR A 34 10.76 -14.86 2.96
C TYR A 34 9.53 -15.41 2.25
N ALA A 35 9.41 -16.75 2.11
CA ALA A 35 8.20 -17.37 1.57
C ALA A 35 6.98 -17.11 2.46
N VAL A 36 7.17 -17.10 3.79
CA VAL A 36 6.13 -16.69 4.74
C VAL A 36 5.72 -15.23 4.50
N LEU A 37 6.70 -14.34 4.35
CA LEU A 37 6.45 -12.94 4.10
C LEU A 37 5.68 -12.72 2.78
N ALA A 38 6.10 -13.40 1.72
CA ALA A 38 5.45 -13.32 0.41
C ALA A 38 3.98 -13.73 0.49
N VAL A 39 3.65 -14.78 1.25
CA VAL A 39 2.25 -15.18 1.48
C VAL A 39 1.47 -14.09 2.22
N ILE A 40 2.04 -13.48 3.26
CA ILE A 40 1.38 -12.39 4.00
C ILE A 40 1.13 -11.17 3.09
N VAL A 41 2.12 -10.78 2.28
CA VAL A 41 1.97 -9.67 1.33
C VAL A 41 0.91 -10.02 0.26
N ALA A 42 0.88 -11.25 -0.23
CA ALA A 42 -0.13 -11.72 -1.17
C ALA A 42 -1.54 -11.72 -0.55
N GLU A 43 -1.69 -12.04 0.74
CA GLU A 43 -2.96 -11.94 1.46
C GLU A 43 -3.44 -10.49 1.57
N ALA A 44 -2.56 -9.56 1.94
CA ALA A 44 -2.86 -8.13 1.99
C ALA A 44 -3.27 -7.60 0.59
N MET A 45 -2.60 -8.08 -0.46
CA MET A 45 -2.95 -7.75 -1.84
C MET A 45 -4.32 -8.28 -2.25
N ALA A 46 -4.65 -9.51 -1.87
CA ALA A 46 -5.96 -10.11 -2.15
C ALA A 46 -7.08 -9.40 -1.36
N GLU A 47 -6.80 -8.92 -0.15
CA GLU A 47 -7.74 -8.10 0.62
C GLU A 47 -7.96 -6.75 -0.06
N LEU A 48 -6.90 -6.05 -0.48
CA LEU A 48 -7.01 -4.78 -1.20
C LEU A 48 -7.82 -4.93 -2.49
N ASP A 49 -7.56 -6.00 -3.24
CA ASP A 49 -8.29 -6.31 -4.46
C ASP A 49 -9.79 -6.52 -4.18
N LYS A 50 -10.15 -7.23 -3.11
CA LYS A 50 -11.56 -7.42 -2.71
C LYS A 50 -12.22 -6.12 -2.28
N LEU A 51 -11.55 -5.33 -1.43
CA LEU A 51 -12.10 -4.07 -0.91
C LEU A 51 -12.32 -3.05 -2.03
N THR A 52 -11.42 -3.00 -3.01
CA THR A 52 -11.55 -2.15 -4.20
C THR A 52 -12.54 -2.70 -5.25
N HIS A 53 -13.23 -3.81 -4.95
CA HIS A 53 -14.10 -4.52 -5.89
C HIS A 53 -13.39 -4.87 -7.20
N HIS A 54 -12.17 -5.42 -7.09
CA HIS A 54 -11.25 -5.68 -8.20
C HIS A 54 -10.90 -4.42 -8.99
N TYR A 55 -10.65 -3.32 -8.27
CA TYR A 55 -10.41 -1.99 -8.87
C TYR A 55 -11.55 -1.62 -9.84
N ALA A 56 -12.79 -1.72 -9.36
CA ALA A 56 -13.96 -1.32 -10.13
C ALA A 56 -13.92 0.18 -10.46
N PRO A 57 -14.42 0.60 -11.64
CA PRO A 57 -14.54 2.01 -11.98
C PRO A 57 -15.50 2.74 -11.02
N ARG A 58 -15.59 4.06 -11.18
CA ARG A 58 -16.54 4.88 -10.41
C ARG A 58 -17.97 4.35 -10.50
N GLU A 59 -18.66 4.38 -9.38
CA GLU A 59 -20.08 4.08 -9.32
C GLU A 59 -20.90 5.18 -10.02
N GLN A 60 -22.13 4.86 -10.40
CA GLN A 60 -23.01 5.85 -11.05
C GLN A 60 -23.29 7.03 -10.09
N GLY A 61 -22.92 8.24 -10.52
CA GLY A 61 -23.09 9.45 -9.71
C GLY A 61 -21.98 9.71 -8.70
N GLU A 62 -20.97 8.84 -8.61
CA GLU A 62 -19.79 9.05 -7.78
C GLU A 62 -18.89 10.13 -8.39
N THR A 63 -18.52 11.15 -7.61
CA THR A 63 -17.59 12.18 -8.06
C THR A 63 -16.14 11.67 -8.01
N PRO A 64 -15.21 12.25 -8.79
CA PRO A 64 -13.79 11.90 -8.69
C PRO A 64 -13.22 12.03 -7.28
N ALA A 65 -13.68 13.02 -6.50
CA ALA A 65 -13.26 13.22 -5.12
C ALA A 65 -13.74 12.09 -4.19
N GLN A 66 -15.01 11.67 -4.32
CA GLN A 66 -15.55 10.54 -3.56
C GLN A 66 -14.81 9.25 -3.90
N PHE A 67 -14.52 9.05 -5.19
CA PHE A 67 -13.78 7.89 -5.66
C PHE A 67 -12.35 7.83 -5.12
N ALA A 68 -11.59 8.93 -5.21
CA ALA A 68 -10.23 9.00 -4.68
C ALA A 68 -10.21 8.71 -3.17
N LYS A 69 -11.12 9.33 -2.41
CA LYS A 69 -11.28 9.11 -0.97
C LYS A 69 -11.61 7.66 -0.65
N ARG A 70 -12.56 7.05 -1.38
CA ARG A 70 -12.95 5.65 -1.19
C ARG A 70 -11.77 4.70 -1.45
N MET A 71 -11.05 4.89 -2.55
CA MET A 71 -9.92 4.03 -2.93
C MET A 71 -8.74 4.13 -1.96
N VAL A 72 -8.36 5.35 -1.55
CA VAL A 72 -7.33 5.56 -0.52
C VAL A 72 -7.79 5.00 0.83
N GLY A 73 -9.07 5.14 1.17
CA GLY A 73 -9.68 4.55 2.36
C GLY A 73 -9.55 3.03 2.41
N TYR A 74 -9.75 2.32 1.29
CA TYR A 74 -9.52 0.88 1.23
C TYR A 74 -8.05 0.52 1.46
N ALA A 75 -7.11 1.27 0.88
CA ALA A 75 -5.69 1.07 1.16
C ALA A 75 -5.39 1.30 2.65
N ALA A 76 -5.95 2.34 3.26
CA ALA A 76 -5.77 2.62 4.68
C ALA A 76 -6.27 1.47 5.58
N LEU A 77 -7.39 0.84 5.23
CA LEU A 77 -7.90 -0.34 5.95
C LEU A 77 -6.90 -1.51 5.90
N VAL A 78 -6.36 -1.82 4.71
CA VAL A 78 -5.39 -2.92 4.53
C VAL A 78 -4.10 -2.65 5.30
N TYR A 79 -3.58 -1.43 5.22
CA TYR A 79 -2.39 -1.03 5.96
C TYR A 79 -2.60 -1.13 7.47
N SER A 80 -3.74 -0.66 7.99
CA SER A 80 -4.07 -0.77 9.42
C SER A 80 -4.14 -2.23 9.89
N SER A 81 -4.76 -3.12 9.11
CA SER A 81 -4.83 -4.56 9.41
C SER A 81 -3.45 -5.24 9.42
N HIS A 82 -2.49 -4.72 8.67
CA HIS A 82 -1.15 -5.30 8.46
C HIS A 82 0.00 -4.41 8.98
N ASP A 83 -0.31 -3.42 9.81
CA ASP A 83 0.59 -2.28 10.09
C ASP A 83 2.01 -2.69 10.52
N PRO A 84 2.20 -3.66 11.45
CA PRO A 84 3.55 -4.09 11.83
C PRO A 84 4.35 -4.76 10.70
N ILE A 85 3.68 -5.40 9.75
CA ILE A 85 4.31 -6.07 8.62
C ILE A 85 4.67 -5.05 7.56
N MET A 86 3.74 -4.17 7.19
CA MET A 86 3.97 -3.16 6.14
C MET A 86 5.08 -2.20 6.56
N GLY A 87 5.07 -1.73 7.81
CA GLY A 87 6.15 -0.91 8.36
C GLY A 87 7.51 -1.62 8.37
N ALA A 88 7.55 -2.88 8.80
CA ALA A 88 8.79 -3.67 8.81
C ALA A 88 9.35 -3.91 7.40
N CYS A 89 8.49 -4.17 6.41
CA CYS A 89 8.90 -4.35 5.02
C CYS A 89 9.44 -3.06 4.42
N ASN A 90 8.78 -1.93 4.70
CA ASN A 90 9.24 -0.61 4.22
C ASN A 90 10.60 -0.20 4.81
N LEU A 91 10.87 -0.56 6.07
CA LEU A 91 12.19 -0.34 6.64
C LEU A 91 13.23 -1.27 6.02
N ALA A 92 12.91 -2.56 5.93
CA ALA A 92 13.86 -3.59 5.53
C ALA A 92 14.14 -3.62 4.02
N ARG A 93 13.24 -3.13 3.16
CA ARG A 93 13.46 -3.08 1.71
C ARG A 93 14.70 -2.31 1.33
N ASN A 94 15.18 -1.37 2.16
CA ASN A 94 16.39 -0.61 1.86
C ASN A 94 17.66 -1.46 2.02
N THR A 95 17.67 -2.43 2.94
CA THR A 95 18.84 -3.23 3.32
C THR A 95 18.75 -4.70 2.92
N ASP A 96 17.57 -5.20 2.54
CA ASP A 96 17.32 -6.59 2.17
C ASP A 96 16.74 -6.64 0.74
N ALA A 97 17.48 -7.27 -0.18
CA ALA A 97 17.10 -7.35 -1.59
C ALA A 97 15.86 -8.23 -1.83
N GLN A 98 15.67 -9.31 -1.06
CA GLN A 98 14.52 -10.20 -1.26
C GLN A 98 13.22 -9.55 -0.80
N ILE A 99 13.27 -8.80 0.30
CA ILE A 99 12.11 -7.99 0.74
C ILE A 99 11.81 -6.91 -0.30
N ARG A 100 12.85 -6.27 -0.86
CA ARG A 100 12.68 -5.27 -1.90
C ARG A 100 11.95 -5.84 -3.12
N GLU A 101 12.38 -7.00 -3.62
CA GLU A 101 11.72 -7.71 -4.73
C GLU A 101 10.24 -8.01 -4.43
N ILE A 102 9.94 -8.59 -3.26
CA ILE A 102 8.55 -8.89 -2.85
C ILE A 102 7.68 -7.62 -2.84
N MET A 103 8.21 -6.52 -2.31
CA MET A 103 7.48 -5.25 -2.23
C MET A 103 7.35 -4.56 -3.59
N ASP A 104 8.36 -4.68 -4.45
CA ASP A 104 8.35 -4.12 -5.80
C ASP A 104 7.31 -4.85 -6.67
N ASP A 105 7.23 -6.19 -6.60
CA ASP A 105 6.20 -6.99 -7.28
C ASP A 105 4.78 -6.61 -6.84
N PHE A 106 4.60 -6.41 -5.53
CA PHE A 106 3.33 -5.93 -4.96
C PHE A 106 2.97 -4.54 -5.51
N GLN A 107 3.93 -3.60 -5.48
CA GLN A 107 3.71 -2.23 -5.92
C GLN A 107 3.41 -2.18 -7.43
N ASP A 108 4.15 -2.93 -8.26
CA ASP A 108 3.91 -2.97 -9.71
C ASP A 108 2.52 -3.51 -10.02
N THR A 109 2.03 -4.54 -9.31
CA THR A 109 0.68 -5.02 -9.56
C THR A 109 -0.40 -4.00 -9.19
N VAL A 110 -0.23 -3.27 -8.07
CA VAL A 110 -1.16 -2.19 -7.69
C VAL A 110 -1.15 -1.07 -8.72
N VAL A 111 0.04 -0.68 -9.19
CA VAL A 111 0.20 0.35 -10.22
C VAL A 111 -0.50 -0.06 -11.51
N ASP A 112 -0.26 -1.27 -12.00
CA ASP A 112 -0.87 -1.75 -13.25
C ASP A 112 -2.41 -1.74 -13.20
N LYS A 113 -2.99 -2.14 -12.07
CA LYS A 113 -4.45 -2.11 -11.88
C LYS A 113 -5.01 -0.68 -11.87
N ILE A 114 -4.35 0.24 -11.17
CA ILE A 114 -4.77 1.66 -11.15
C ILE A 114 -4.59 2.30 -12.53
N VAL A 115 -3.50 2.02 -13.24
CA VAL A 115 -3.29 2.49 -14.62
C VAL A 115 -4.41 1.98 -15.53
N GLY A 116 -4.78 0.71 -15.41
CA GLY A 116 -5.90 0.12 -16.15
C GLY A 116 -7.22 0.84 -15.89
N LEU A 117 -7.49 1.19 -14.63
CA LEU A 117 -8.66 1.93 -14.20
C LEU A 117 -8.69 3.35 -14.78
N VAL A 118 -7.59 4.09 -14.65
CA VAL A 118 -7.49 5.47 -15.13
C VAL A 118 -7.64 5.56 -16.65
N LYS A 119 -7.07 4.60 -17.39
CA LYS A 119 -7.17 4.56 -18.86
C LYS A 119 -8.60 4.30 -19.36
N GLN A 120 -9.45 3.67 -18.57
CA GLN A 120 -10.84 3.38 -18.94
C GLN A 120 -11.80 4.53 -18.60
N ASP A 121 -11.34 5.50 -17.81
CA ASP A 121 -12.14 6.62 -17.35
C ASP A 121 -12.08 7.80 -18.32
N SER A 122 -13.16 8.02 -19.07
CA SER A 122 -13.27 9.14 -20.02
C SER A 122 -13.21 10.53 -19.37
N GLY A 123 -13.38 10.62 -18.05
CA GLY A 123 -13.27 11.85 -17.28
C GLY A 123 -11.86 12.14 -16.75
N ALA A 124 -10.91 11.21 -16.90
CA ALA A 124 -9.53 11.41 -16.45
C ALA A 124 -8.88 12.59 -17.19
N ARG A 125 -8.18 13.44 -16.44
CA ARG A 125 -7.37 14.56 -16.91
C ARG A 125 -6.01 14.55 -16.20
N PRO A 126 -5.16 13.56 -16.50
CA PRO A 126 -3.90 13.40 -15.79
C PRO A 126 -2.95 14.58 -16.04
N ILE A 127 -2.18 14.97 -15.04
CA ILE A 127 -1.19 16.05 -15.14
C ILE A 127 0.06 15.66 -15.95
N SER A 128 0.15 14.41 -16.39
CA SER A 128 1.25 13.86 -17.17
C SER A 128 0.73 12.81 -18.15
N ASP A 129 1.34 12.71 -19.33
CA ASP A 129 1.05 11.65 -20.29
C ASP A 129 1.64 10.29 -19.87
N ASP A 130 2.63 10.29 -18.97
CA ASP A 130 3.21 9.05 -18.39
C ASP A 130 2.39 8.60 -17.17
N ILE A 131 1.21 8.03 -17.45
CA ILE A 131 0.29 7.51 -16.42
C ILE A 131 0.97 6.48 -15.50
N PRO A 132 1.73 5.50 -16.01
CA PRO A 132 2.45 4.56 -15.13
C PRO A 132 3.40 5.25 -14.15
N ALA A 133 4.21 6.21 -14.58
CA ALA A 133 5.12 6.93 -13.69
C ALA A 133 4.38 7.80 -12.67
N LEU A 134 3.30 8.46 -13.09
CA LEU A 134 2.46 9.27 -12.22
C LEU A 134 1.81 8.41 -11.12
N VAL A 135 1.15 7.32 -11.52
CA VAL A 135 0.50 6.37 -10.58
C VAL A 135 1.53 5.78 -9.64
N ARG A 136 2.70 5.35 -10.12
CA ARG A 136 3.78 4.82 -9.27
C ARG A 136 4.21 5.80 -8.19
N THR A 137 4.32 7.09 -8.53
CA THR A 137 4.69 8.15 -7.59
C THR A 137 3.61 8.35 -6.52
N LEU A 138 2.34 8.43 -6.93
CA LEU A 138 1.21 8.59 -6.02
C LEU A 138 1.04 7.37 -5.10
N THR A 139 1.20 6.15 -5.64
CA THR A 139 1.19 4.91 -4.85
C THR A 139 2.31 4.88 -3.83
N ALA A 140 3.53 5.28 -4.19
CA ALA A 140 4.65 5.36 -3.25
C ALA A 140 4.39 6.36 -2.11
N ALA A 141 3.91 7.56 -2.44
CA ALA A 141 3.55 8.56 -1.42
C ALA A 141 2.44 8.05 -0.49
N THR A 142 1.42 7.38 -1.05
CA THR A 142 0.33 6.78 -0.28
C THR A 142 0.85 5.70 0.67
N ALA A 143 1.69 4.79 0.17
CA ALA A 143 2.26 3.71 0.97
C ALA A 143 3.09 4.24 2.16
N MET A 144 3.89 5.28 1.95
CA MET A 144 4.70 5.89 3.02
C MET A 144 3.83 6.61 4.05
N THR A 145 2.82 7.36 3.61
CA THR A 145 1.85 8.01 4.50
C THR A 145 1.09 6.99 5.34
N LEU A 146 0.57 5.92 4.73
CA LEU A 146 -0.19 4.87 5.44
C LEU A 146 0.68 4.00 6.35
N SER A 147 1.99 3.97 6.13
CA SER A 147 2.96 3.33 7.03
C SER A 147 3.44 4.27 8.14
N HIS A 148 2.87 5.45 8.27
CA HIS A 148 3.24 6.47 9.25
C HIS A 148 4.71 6.91 9.15
N ASP A 149 5.29 6.90 7.94
CA ASP A 149 6.67 7.34 7.76
C ASP A 149 6.79 8.83 8.13
N SER A 150 7.78 9.14 8.97
CA SER A 150 7.93 10.48 9.53
C SER A 150 8.27 11.56 8.49
N ALA A 151 8.80 11.20 7.31
CA ALA A 151 9.03 12.14 6.23
C ALA A 151 7.72 12.56 5.52
N PHE A 152 6.68 11.73 5.60
CA PHE A 152 5.38 11.96 4.97
C PHE A 152 4.32 12.46 5.96
N VAL A 153 4.37 12.00 7.21
CA VAL A 153 3.42 12.39 8.27
C VAL A 153 3.97 13.47 9.20
N GLY A 154 5.28 13.49 9.42
CA GLY A 154 5.90 14.30 10.48
C GLY A 154 5.98 13.56 11.82
N ARG A 155 7.01 13.86 12.62
CA ARG A 155 7.27 13.15 13.89
C ARG A 155 6.16 13.41 14.91
N GLY A 156 5.53 12.34 15.39
CA GLY A 156 4.50 12.40 16.44
C GLY A 156 3.23 13.11 16.01
N GLN A 157 3.01 13.26 14.71
CA GLN A 157 1.80 13.86 14.16
C GLN A 157 0.75 12.78 13.88
N ASP A 158 -0.52 13.20 13.88
CA ASP A 158 -1.63 12.38 13.40
C ASP A 158 -1.53 12.23 11.87
N PRO A 159 -1.54 11.00 11.32
CA PRO A 159 -1.55 10.76 9.87
C PRO A 159 -2.79 11.31 9.15
N ALA A 160 -3.90 11.60 9.84
CA ALA A 160 -5.17 11.97 9.22
C ALA A 160 -5.02 13.11 8.18
N THR A 161 -4.28 14.16 8.53
CA THR A 161 -4.02 15.28 7.62
C THR A 161 -3.19 14.84 6.40
N ALA A 162 -2.19 13.99 6.58
CA ALA A 162 -1.35 13.49 5.49
C ALA A 162 -2.14 12.54 4.56
N VAL A 163 -3.06 11.74 5.10
CA VAL A 163 -3.97 10.90 4.30
C VAL A 163 -4.89 11.77 3.45
N GLU A 164 -5.50 12.80 4.02
CA GLU A 164 -6.33 13.76 3.28
C GLU A 164 -5.54 14.46 2.17
N ILE A 165 -4.28 14.83 2.42
CA ILE A 165 -3.40 15.41 1.40
C ILE A 165 -3.19 14.41 0.25
N VAL A 166 -2.91 13.13 0.55
CA VAL A 166 -2.73 12.11 -0.47
C VAL A 166 -4.01 11.90 -1.29
N GLU A 167 -5.19 11.88 -0.67
CA GLU A 167 -6.47 11.84 -1.39
C GLU A 167 -6.62 13.00 -2.38
N ARG A 168 -6.28 14.22 -1.95
CA ARG A 168 -6.30 15.41 -2.82
C ARG A 168 -5.24 15.37 -3.90
N LEU A 169 -4.07 14.78 -3.65
CA LEU A 169 -3.03 14.57 -4.66
C LEU A 169 -3.52 13.62 -5.75
N TRP A 170 -4.13 12.49 -5.40
CA TRP A 170 -4.76 11.59 -6.37
C TRP A 170 -5.83 12.31 -7.20
N LEU A 171 -6.73 13.05 -6.53
CA LEU A 171 -7.78 13.82 -7.18
C LEU A 171 -7.21 14.83 -8.20
N SER A 172 -6.27 15.65 -7.74
CA SER A 172 -5.72 16.75 -8.53
C SER A 172 -4.86 16.24 -9.67
N ALA A 173 -4.06 15.20 -9.42
CA ALA A 173 -3.14 14.64 -10.39
C ALA A 173 -3.83 13.87 -11.52
N LEU A 174 -4.99 13.26 -11.27
CA LEU A 174 -5.68 12.41 -12.26
C LEU A 174 -6.96 13.04 -12.84
N TRP A 175 -7.60 14.00 -12.16
CA TRP A 175 -8.89 14.54 -12.58
C TRP A 175 -8.97 16.08 -12.54
N GLY A 176 -7.84 16.78 -12.41
CA GLY A 176 -7.77 18.22 -12.64
C GLY A 176 -8.11 19.12 -11.44
N GLY A 177 -8.40 18.58 -10.25
CA GLY A 177 -8.38 19.34 -8.99
C GLY A 177 -9.40 20.48 -8.82
N ASP A 178 -10.30 20.71 -9.79
CA ASP A 178 -11.21 21.87 -9.82
C ASP A 178 -12.24 21.94 -8.67
N ASP A 179 -12.28 20.93 -7.78
CA ASP A 179 -13.10 20.91 -6.56
C ASP A 179 -12.32 21.18 -5.25
N VAL A 180 -11.00 21.44 -5.30
CA VAL A 180 -10.21 21.77 -4.11
C VAL A 180 -10.47 23.23 -3.72
N ARG A 181 -11.62 23.50 -3.09
CA ARG A 181 -11.82 24.77 -2.38
C ARG A 181 -10.76 24.90 -1.29
N PRO A 182 -10.09 26.05 -1.13
CA PRO A 182 -9.25 26.29 0.03
C PRO A 182 -10.13 26.24 1.28
N HIS A 183 -9.63 25.65 2.36
CA HIS A 183 -10.24 25.82 3.68
C HIS A 183 -10.40 27.31 3.94
N ALA A 184 -11.63 27.72 4.27
CA ALA A 184 -11.88 29.07 4.76
C ALA A 184 -11.09 29.28 6.06
N GLU A 185 -10.35 30.39 6.12
CA GLU A 185 -9.71 30.92 7.33
C GLU A 185 -10.74 31.22 8.43
#